data_AF-A0A257ZN57-F1
#
_entry.id   AF-A0A257ZN57-F1
#
_cell.length_a   1.000
_cell.length_b   1.000
_cell.length_c   1.000
_cell.angle_alpha   90.00
_cell.angle_beta   90.00
_cell.angle_gamma   90.00
#
_symmetry.space_group_name_H-M   'P 1'
#
loop_
_entity.id
_entity.type
_entity.pdbx_description
1 polymer ?
#
loop_
_entity_poly.entity_id
_entity_poly.type
_entity_poly.pdbx_seq_one_letter_code
_entity_poly.pdbx_strand_id
1 'polypeptide(L)'
;GLTVVLDTSLSPSHGRSFRVDAPRTIAALAKGRAEFDQAKRVEIYKEMQRAALEEVPLVGLAWRSQGYGMDKGVLGFTNLPGALSNSSGNMLEETYFG
;
A
#
# COMPACT_ATOMS: atom_id res chain seq x y z
N GLY A 1 0.20 -2.18 2.23
CA GLY A 1 -0.77 -2.11 1.11
C GLY A 1 -1.71 -0.93 1.30
N LEU A 2 -2.48 -0.53 0.29
CA LEU A 2 -3.34 0.67 0.32
C LEU A 2 -4.58 0.56 1.21
N THR A 3 -4.91 -0.62 1.74
CA THR A 3 -6.06 -0.81 2.65
C THR A 3 -6.07 0.18 3.81
N VAL A 4 -4.90 0.48 4.39
CA VAL A 4 -4.78 1.37 5.56
C VAL A 4 -5.26 2.80 5.28
N VAL A 5 -5.27 3.24 4.02
CA VAL A 5 -5.75 4.56 3.58
C VAL A 5 -7.10 4.51 2.87
N LEU A 6 -7.46 3.39 2.23
CA LEU A 6 -8.73 3.23 1.50
C LEU A 6 -9.89 2.77 2.39
N ASP A 7 -9.62 2.05 3.48
CA ASP A 7 -10.66 1.53 4.37
C ASP A 7 -11.11 2.62 5.35
N THR A 8 -12.22 3.30 5.03
CA THR A 8 -12.76 4.40 5.82
C THR A 8 -13.46 3.96 7.11
N SER A 9 -13.62 2.65 7.34
CA SER A 9 -14.19 2.11 8.59
C SER A 9 -13.18 2.05 9.74
N LEU A 10 -11.89 2.19 9.46
CA LEU A 10 -10.82 2.12 10.45
C LEU A 10 -10.74 3.39 11.31
N SER A 11 -10.21 3.25 12.53
CA SER A 11 -10.02 4.35 13.47
C SER A 11 -9.18 5.49 12.88
N PRO A 12 -9.48 6.77 13.18
CA PRO A 12 -8.80 7.92 12.58
C PRO A 12 -7.27 7.82 12.61
N SER A 13 -6.63 8.19 11.50
CA SER A 13 -5.17 8.27 11.40
C SER A 13 -4.76 9.45 10.52
N HIS A 14 -3.52 9.94 10.69
CA HIS A 14 -3.00 11.07 9.90
C HIS A 14 -2.97 10.80 8.39
N GLY A 15 -3.01 9.53 7.97
CA GLY A 15 -2.95 9.12 6.57
C GLY A 15 -4.32 8.87 5.91
N ARG A 16 -5.43 9.06 6.64
CA ARG A 16 -6.79 8.79 6.13
C ARG A 16 -7.61 10.05 6.00
N SER A 17 -8.43 10.11 4.96
CA SER A 17 -9.40 11.17 4.74
C SER A 17 -10.36 11.31 5.93
N PHE A 18 -10.59 12.55 6.37
CA PHE A 18 -11.40 12.84 7.54
C PHE A 18 -12.89 12.88 7.17
N ARG A 19 -13.70 12.05 7.86
CA ARG A 19 -15.17 11.97 7.69
C ARG A 19 -15.62 11.70 6.23
N VAL A 20 -14.82 10.94 5.49
CA VAL A 20 -15.21 10.42 4.18
C VAL A 20 -15.74 9.01 4.35
N ASP A 21 -16.91 8.74 3.77
CA ASP A 21 -17.52 7.41 3.76
C ASP A 21 -17.36 6.78 2.37
N ALA A 22 -16.82 5.57 2.32
CA ALA A 22 -16.66 4.79 1.09
C ALA A 22 -17.24 3.36 1.23
N PRO A 23 -18.55 3.22 1.47
CA PRO A 23 -19.17 1.95 1.83
C PRO A 23 -19.04 0.88 0.73
N ARG A 24 -19.12 1.25 -0.56
CA ARG A 24 -18.96 0.27 -1.65
C ARG A 24 -17.51 -0.20 -1.76
N THR A 25 -16.56 0.72 -1.58
CA THR A 25 -15.13 0.40 -1.54
C THR A 25 -14.81 -0.56 -0.41
N ILE A 26 -15.35 -0.32 0.79
CA ILE A 26 -15.16 -1.20 1.97
C ILE A 26 -15.77 -2.58 1.72
N ALA A 27 -17.01 -2.64 1.23
CA ALA A 27 -17.69 -3.91 0.96
C ALA A 27 -16.93 -4.76 -0.08
N ALA A 28 -16.47 -4.14 -1.16
CA ALA A 28 -15.68 -4.81 -2.19
C ALA A 28 -14.29 -5.23 -1.69
N LEU A 29 -13.63 -4.41 -0.86
CA LEU A 29 -12.37 -4.76 -0.18
C LEU A 29 -12.54 -5.99 0.72
N ALA A 30 -13.62 -6.04 1.52
CA ALA A 30 -13.91 -7.18 2.39
C ALA A 30 -14.17 -8.45 1.57
N LYS A 31 -14.99 -8.36 0.52
CA LYS A 31 -15.26 -9.48 -0.41
C LYS A 31 -13.98 -10.00 -1.06
N GLY A 32 -13.11 -9.09 -1.55
CA GLY A 32 -11.85 -9.46 -2.19
C GLY A 32 -10.82 -10.08 -1.24
N ARG A 33 -10.90 -9.83 0.08
CA ARG A 33 -10.08 -10.51 1.09
C ARG A 33 -10.58 -11.91 1.43
N ALA A 34 -11.88 -12.15 1.30
CA ALA A 34 -12.52 -13.43 1.58
C ALA A 34 -12.52 -14.40 0.38
N GLU A 35 -12.22 -13.91 -0.83
CA GLU A 35 -12.15 -14.73 -2.04
C GLU A 35 -10.77 -15.41 -2.20
N PHE A 36 -10.79 -16.71 -2.43
CA PHE A 36 -9.58 -17.54 -2.57
C PHE A 36 -9.29 -17.94 -4.02
N ASP A 37 -10.29 -17.89 -4.91
CA ASP A 37 -10.07 -18.03 -6.34
C ASP A 37 -9.44 -16.76 -6.90
N GLN A 38 -8.23 -16.90 -7.46
CA GLN A 38 -7.45 -15.77 -7.95
C GLN A 38 -8.15 -14.99 -9.07
N ALA A 39 -8.82 -15.69 -10.00
CA ALA A 39 -9.48 -15.06 -11.13
C ALA A 39 -10.70 -14.25 -10.67
N LYS A 40 -11.52 -14.81 -9.78
CA LYS A 40 -12.66 -14.11 -9.17
C LYS A 40 -12.19 -12.92 -8.33
N ARG A 41 -11.10 -13.09 -7.58
CA ARG A 41 -10.53 -12.04 -6.74
C ARG A 41 -10.08 -10.83 -7.56
N VAL A 42 -9.51 -11.04 -8.74
CA VAL A 42 -9.16 -9.96 -9.68
C VAL A 42 -10.40 -9.18 -10.12
N GLU A 43 -11.49 -9.85 -10.49
CA GLU A 43 -12.72 -9.17 -10.89
C GLU A 43 -13.34 -8.36 -9.74
N ILE A 44 -13.32 -8.91 -8.52
CA ILE A 44 -13.77 -8.17 -7.33
C ILE A 44 -12.91 -6.93 -7.09
N TYR A 45 -11.58 -7.00 -7.27
CA TYR A 45 -10.73 -5.82 -7.12
C TYR A 45 -10.93 -4.77 -8.21
N LYS A 46 -11.35 -5.15 -9.43
CA LYS A 46 -11.76 -4.18 -10.45
C LYS A 46 -13.03 -3.42 -10.04
N GLU A 47 -13.99 -4.12 -9.45
CA GLU A 47 -15.19 -3.48 -8.87
C GLU A 47 -14.83 -2.54 -7.71
N MET A 48 -13.93 -2.97 -6.83
CA MET A 48 -13.40 -2.15 -5.74
C MET A 48 -12.73 -0.88 -6.29
N GLN A 49 -11.89 -1.00 -7.32
CA GLN A 49 -11.24 0.15 -7.96
C GLN A 49 -12.26 1.12 -8.55
N ARG A 50 -13.31 0.63 -9.22
CA ARG A 50 -14.40 1.47 -9.74
C ARG A 50 -15.11 2.22 -8.61
N ALA A 51 -15.47 1.53 -7.53
CA ALA A 51 -16.08 2.17 -6.36
C ALA A 51 -15.17 3.24 -5.73
N ALA A 52 -13.87 2.96 -5.59
CA ALA A 52 -12.91 3.92 -5.02
C ALA A 52 -12.71 5.15 -5.91
N LEU A 53 -12.84 5.03 -7.23
CA LEU A 53 -12.79 6.18 -8.15
C LEU A 53 -14.04 7.06 -8.04
N GLU A 54 -15.19 6.49 -7.68
CA GLU A 54 -16.46 7.22 -7.50
C GLU A 54 -16.58 7.83 -6.09
N GLU A 55 -16.21 7.08 -5.05
CA GLU A 55 -16.31 7.49 -3.65
C GLU A 55 -15.09 8.30 -3.17
N VAL A 56 -13.97 8.24 -3.90
CA VAL A 56 -12.74 9.00 -3.69
C VAL A 56 -12.26 9.01 -2.22
N PRO A 57 -12.07 7.84 -1.58
CA PRO A 57 -11.51 7.78 -0.21
C PRO A 57 -10.05 8.28 -0.16
N LEU A 58 -9.38 8.30 -1.30
CA LEU A 58 -8.01 8.77 -1.49
C LEU A 58 -7.87 9.39 -2.90
N VAL A 59 -7.24 10.56 -2.99
CA VAL A 59 -6.80 11.13 -4.27
C VAL A 59 -5.33 10.80 -4.48
N GLY A 60 -5.03 9.90 -5.41
CA GLY A 60 -3.66 9.59 -5.82
C GLY A 60 -3.12 10.68 -6.76
N LEU A 61 -2.02 11.33 -6.39
CA LEU A 61 -1.41 12.40 -7.21
C LEU A 61 -0.30 11.86 -8.12
N ALA A 62 0.67 11.15 -7.55
CA ALA A 62 1.82 10.64 -8.26
C ALA A 62 2.44 9.44 -7.54
N TRP A 63 3.14 8.61 -8.32
CA TRP A 63 4.16 7.73 -7.78
C TRP A 63 5.43 8.53 -7.55
N ARG A 64 6.11 8.27 -6.43
CA ARG A 64 7.39 8.91 -6.11
C ARG A 64 8.49 7.87 -6.11
N SER A 65 9.68 8.27 -6.55
CA SER A 65 10.88 7.49 -6.30
C SER A 65 11.22 7.52 -4.80
N GLN A 66 11.64 6.38 -4.28
CA GLN A 66 12.19 6.22 -2.94
C GLN A 66 13.52 5.51 -3.08
N GLY A 67 14.59 6.17 -2.63
CA GLY A 67 15.96 5.69 -2.77
C GLY A 67 16.79 6.00 -1.53
N TYR A 68 17.96 5.34 -1.46
CA TYR A 68 18.93 5.48 -0.38
C TYR A 68 20.26 5.94 -0.97
N GLY A 69 20.93 6.86 -0.28
CA GLY A 69 22.32 7.21 -0.55
C GLY A 69 23.23 6.38 0.35
N MET A 70 24.33 5.86 -0.21
CA MET A 70 25.28 5.01 0.50
C MET A 70 26.69 5.46 0.21
N ASP A 71 27.59 5.35 1.20
CA ASP A 71 29.03 5.46 0.97
C ASP A 71 29.51 4.26 0.15
N LYS A 72 30.60 4.45 -0.61
CA LYS A 72 31.17 3.40 -1.47
C LYS A 72 31.61 2.15 -0.70
N GLY A 73 31.96 2.29 0.58
CA GLY A 73 32.39 1.17 1.41
C GLY A 73 31.22 0.41 2.04
N VAL A 74 29.98 0.84 1.85
CA VAL A 74 28.79 0.15 2.37
C VAL A 74 28.31 -0.85 1.32
N LEU A 75 28.33 -2.13 1.70
CA LEU A 75 27.94 -3.26 0.85
C LEU A 75 26.83 -4.08 1.51
N GLY A 76 26.12 -4.90 0.74
CA GLY A 76 25.06 -5.80 1.25
C GLY A 76 23.69 -5.14 1.49
N PHE A 77 23.63 -3.82 1.68
CA PHE A 77 22.35 -3.12 1.85
C PHE A 77 21.48 -3.19 0.59
N THR A 78 20.19 -3.51 0.76
CA THR A 78 19.22 -3.60 -0.33
C THR A 78 18.00 -2.74 -0.04
N ASN A 79 17.64 -1.87 -1.00
CA ASN A 79 16.34 -1.19 -0.98
C ASN A 79 15.26 -2.17 -1.45
N LEU A 80 14.38 -2.58 -0.53
CA LEU A 80 13.31 -3.53 -0.81
C LEU A 80 12.25 -2.93 -1.76
N PRO A 81 11.60 -3.75 -2.61
CA PRO A 81 10.73 -3.24 -3.67
C PRO A 81 9.39 -2.70 -3.16
N GLY A 82 8.88 -1.68 -3.85
CA GLY A 82 7.52 -1.15 -3.64
C GLY A 82 7.29 -0.63 -2.22
N ALA A 83 6.18 -1.03 -1.60
CA ALA A 83 5.84 -0.61 -0.23
C ALA A 83 6.83 -1.13 0.82
N LEU A 84 7.60 -2.17 0.52
CA LEU A 84 8.62 -2.72 1.41
C LEU A 84 9.85 -1.82 1.52
N SER A 85 10.01 -0.82 0.64
CA SER A 85 11.11 0.13 0.71
C SER A 85 11.21 0.80 2.08
N ASN A 86 10.07 1.07 2.74
CA ASN A 86 10.01 1.63 4.10
C ASN A 86 10.52 0.66 5.19
N SER A 87 10.65 -0.62 4.88
CA SER A 87 11.18 -1.67 5.75
C SER A 87 12.62 -2.07 5.40
N SER A 88 13.25 -1.40 4.43
CA SER A 88 14.63 -1.71 4.01
C SER A 88 15.67 -1.53 5.13
N GLY A 89 15.32 -0.83 6.22
CA GLY A 89 16.17 -0.76 7.40
C GLY A 89 16.48 -2.12 8.03
N ASN A 90 15.62 -3.12 7.81
CA ASN A 90 15.90 -4.50 8.24
C ASN A 90 17.12 -5.10 7.53
N MET A 91 17.43 -4.63 6.32
CA MET A 91 18.59 -5.12 5.55
C MET A 91 19.94 -4.68 6.13
N LEU A 92 19.95 -3.91 7.23
CA LEU A 92 21.16 -3.63 7.99
C LEU A 92 21.80 -4.92 8.56
N GLU A 93 21.02 -5.97 8.80
CA GLU A 93 21.56 -7.27 9.25
C GLU A 93 22.47 -7.94 8.21
N GLU A 94 22.27 -7.63 6.93
CA GLU A 94 23.06 -8.11 5.79
C GLU A 94 24.12 -7.08 5.34
N THR A 95 24.16 -5.91 5.98
CA THR A 95 25.02 -4.78 5.56
C THR A 95 26.38 -4.88 6.24
N TYR A 96 27.46 -4.67 5.47
CA TYR A 96 28.83 -4.71 5.97
C TYR A 96 29.71 -3.64 5.29
N PHE A 97 30.89 -3.40 5.86
CA PHE A 97 31.90 -2.52 5.29
C PHE A 97 32.94 -3.32 4.48
N GLY A 98 33.34 -2.82 3.30
CA GLY A 98 34.34 -3.44 2.43
C GLY A 98 34.98 -2.48 1.43
#